data_AF-N1U292-F1
#
_entry.id   AF-N1U292-F1
#
_cell.length_a   1.000
_cell.length_b   1.000
_cell.length_c   1.000
_cell.angle_alpha   90.00
_cell.angle_beta   90.00
_cell.angle_gamma   90.00
#
_symmetry.space_group_name_H-M   'P 1'
#
loop_
_entity.id
_entity.type
_entity.pdbx_description
1 polymer ?
#
loop_
_entity_poly.entity_id
_entity_poly.type
_entity_poly.pdbx_seq_one_letter_code
_entity_poly.pdbx_strand_id
1 'polypeptide(L)'
;MESGTLSFRKKNIGEDGISFDFLTSKQKLKELVGKLDHILINELEEFKKINPTSENIARWFYHYLKESVHSAGGRVDKIVIHEGPENLAFFEPTSVP
;
A
#
# COMPACT_ATOMS: atom_id res chain seq x y z
N MET A 1 8.18 -5.79 9.57
CA MET A 1 7.61 -4.69 8.74
C MET A 1 6.55 -3.99 9.57
N GLU A 2 6.83 -2.81 10.12
CA GLU A 2 5.96 -2.21 11.14
C GLU A 2 4.98 -1.12 10.66
N SER A 3 5.04 -0.64 9.41
CA SER A 3 3.92 0.14 8.84
C SER A 3 4.19 0.53 7.40
N GLY A 4 3.13 0.52 6.59
CA GLY A 4 3.08 1.24 5.31
C GLY A 4 2.29 2.54 5.47
N THR A 5 2.85 3.67 5.03
CA THR A 5 2.17 4.97 5.05
C THR A 5 1.44 5.20 3.73
N LEU A 6 0.16 5.58 3.79
CA LEU A 6 -0.69 5.92 2.64
C LEU A 6 -1.14 7.38 2.77
N SER A 7 -0.85 8.21 1.77
CA SER A 7 -1.22 9.64 1.75
C SER A 7 -2.34 9.89 0.71
N PHE A 8 -3.36 10.66 1.09
CA PHE A 8 -4.51 10.99 0.24
C PHE A 8 -4.60 12.52 0.00
N ARG A 9 -4.84 12.96 -1.24
CA ARG A 9 -5.20 14.35 -1.54
C ARG A 9 -6.73 14.54 -1.46
N LYS A 10 -7.11 15.64 -0.81
CA LYS A 10 -8.41 16.00 -0.25
C LYS A 10 -9.54 16.15 -1.29
N LYS A 11 -10.60 15.33 -1.22
CA LYS A 11 -11.94 15.69 -1.73
C LYS A 11 -13.14 15.12 -0.96
N ASN A 12 -13.01 14.00 -0.23
CA ASN A 12 -14.10 13.41 0.56
C ASN A 12 -13.67 13.20 2.02
N ILE A 13 -13.82 14.20 2.88
CA ILE A 13 -13.65 14.06 4.33
C ILE A 13 -15.04 14.01 4.96
N GLY A 14 -15.36 12.99 5.75
CA GLY A 14 -16.60 12.91 6.53
C GLY A 14 -16.62 13.92 7.68
N GLU A 15 -17.77 14.10 8.33
CA GLU A 15 -17.96 15.11 9.40
C GLU A 15 -17.06 14.90 10.63
N ASP A 16 -16.50 13.70 10.81
CA ASP A 16 -15.53 13.34 11.85
C ASP A 16 -14.07 13.66 11.48
N GLY A 17 -13.84 14.29 10.32
CA GLY A 17 -12.49 14.53 9.81
C GLY A 17 -11.83 13.28 9.21
N ILE A 18 -12.54 12.15 9.17
CA ILE A 18 -12.09 10.89 8.59
C ILE A 18 -12.79 10.73 7.24
N SER A 19 -12.01 10.54 6.19
CA SER A 19 -12.57 10.14 4.91
C SER A 19 -13.19 8.74 5.09
N PHE A 20 -14.48 8.56 4.83
CA PHE A 20 -15.15 7.23 4.86
C PHE A 20 -14.35 6.20 4.03
N ASP A 21 -13.69 6.68 2.98
CA ASP A 21 -12.80 5.94 2.08
C ASP A 21 -11.49 5.45 2.71
N PHE A 22 -11.06 6.08 3.83
CA PHE A 22 -9.91 5.66 4.62
C PHE A 22 -10.15 4.33 5.33
N LEU A 23 -11.38 4.06 5.78
CA LEU A 23 -11.71 2.81 6.49
C LEU A 23 -11.58 1.61 5.54
N THR A 24 -12.16 1.70 4.34
CA THR A 24 -12.09 0.64 3.31
C THR A 24 -10.66 0.40 2.85
N SER A 25 -9.93 1.47 2.55
CA SER A 25 -8.53 1.37 2.11
C SER A 25 -7.62 0.81 3.21
N LYS A 26 -7.87 1.18 4.48
CA LYS A 26 -7.16 0.64 5.65
C LYS A 26 -7.48 -0.84 5.88
N GLN A 27 -8.71 -1.25 5.67
CA GLN A 27 -9.08 -2.67 5.74
C GLN A 27 -8.37 -3.47 4.65
N LYS A 28 -8.36 -2.96 3.41
CA LYS A 28 -7.63 -3.61 2.32
C LYS A 28 -6.13 -3.70 2.58
N LEU A 29 -5.53 -2.64 3.11
CA LEU A 29 -4.14 -2.66 3.53
C LEU A 29 -3.87 -3.73 4.61
N LYS A 30 -4.73 -3.83 5.62
CA LYS A 30 -4.61 -4.86 6.66
C LYS A 30 -4.70 -6.28 6.10
N GLU A 31 -5.62 -6.53 5.17
CA GLU A 31 -5.71 -7.83 4.48
C GLU A 31 -4.41 -8.17 3.75
N LEU A 32 -3.84 -7.21 3.01
CA LEU A 32 -2.61 -7.40 2.26
C LEU A 32 -1.41 -7.62 3.18
N VAL A 33 -1.30 -6.87 4.28
CA VAL A 33 -0.27 -7.10 5.30
C VAL A 33 -0.42 -8.49 5.91
N GLY A 34 -1.64 -8.92 6.24
CA GLY A 34 -1.92 -10.26 6.75
C GLY A 34 -1.53 -11.39 5.81
N LYS A 35 -1.49 -11.15 4.49
CA LYS A 35 -0.95 -12.12 3.52
C LYS A 35 0.56 -12.28 3.59
N LEU A 36 1.27 -11.25 4.04
CA LEU A 36 2.74 -11.27 4.19
C LEU A 36 3.17 -11.69 5.60
N ASP A 37 2.26 -11.60 6.57
CA ASP A 37 2.54 -11.90 7.96
C ASP A 37 2.71 -13.40 8.20
N HIS A 38 3.68 -13.74 9.06
CA HIS A 38 3.99 -15.11 9.46
C HIS A 38 4.23 -16.11 8.30
N ILE A 39 4.71 -15.63 7.15
CA ILE A 39 5.13 -16.48 6.02
C ILE A 39 6.49 -16.07 5.48
N LEU A 40 7.14 -16.99 4.75
CA LEU A 40 8.26 -16.64 3.90
C LEU A 40 7.74 -15.93 2.65
N ILE A 41 7.96 -14.62 2.55
CA ILE A 41 7.47 -13.79 1.42
C ILE A 41 7.90 -14.37 0.06
N ASN A 42 9.09 -14.98 0.00
CA ASN A 42 9.60 -15.67 -1.19
C ASN A 42 8.72 -16.85 -1.67
N GLU A 43 7.87 -17.41 -0.80
CA GLU A 43 6.99 -18.54 -1.14
C GLU A 43 5.64 -18.11 -1.73
N LEU A 44 5.30 -16.81 -1.62
CA LEU A 44 4.14 -16.26 -2.30
C LEU A 44 4.30 -16.35 -3.82
N GLU A 45 3.22 -16.71 -4.49
CA GLU A 45 3.21 -16.93 -5.95
C GLU A 45 3.70 -15.70 -6.72
N GLU A 46 3.33 -14.51 -6.26
CA GLU A 46 3.73 -13.23 -6.83
C GLU A 46 5.24 -12.95 -6.74
N PHE A 47 5.93 -13.56 -5.78
CA PHE A 47 7.37 -13.38 -5.54
C PHE A 47 8.22 -14.60 -5.95
N LYS A 48 7.62 -15.68 -6.47
CA LYS A 48 8.38 -16.82 -7.04
C LYS A 48 9.22 -16.45 -8.26
N LYS A 49 8.80 -15.42 -9.01
CA LYS A 49 9.47 -14.98 -10.24
C LYS A 49 10.20 -13.64 -10.08
N ILE A 50 10.02 -12.96 -8.96
CA ILE A 50 10.54 -11.61 -8.69
C ILE A 50 11.02 -11.58 -7.25
N ASN A 51 12.28 -11.20 -7.04
CA ASN A 51 12.86 -11.08 -5.70
C ASN A 51 12.02 -10.09 -4.84
N PRO A 52 11.56 -10.47 -3.64
CA PRO A 52 10.76 -9.60 -2.78
C PRO A 52 11.62 -8.53 -2.06
N THR A 53 12.28 -7.68 -2.84
CA THR A 53 12.87 -6.45 -2.31
C THR A 53 11.77 -5.50 -1.84
N SER A 54 12.09 -4.56 -0.95
CA SER A 54 11.13 -3.60 -0.43
C SER A 54 10.48 -2.74 -1.52
N GLU A 55 11.19 -2.41 -2.60
CA GLU A 55 10.63 -1.72 -3.77
C GLU A 55 9.59 -2.59 -4.50
N ASN A 56 9.87 -3.89 -4.67
CA ASN A 56 8.95 -4.81 -5.32
C ASN A 56 7.72 -5.08 -4.45
N ILE A 57 7.90 -5.15 -3.13
CA ILE A 57 6.79 -5.22 -2.18
C ILE A 57 5.96 -3.94 -2.22
N ALA A 58 6.59 -2.75 -2.26
CA ALA A 58 5.87 -1.48 -2.40
C ALA A 58 5.01 -1.43 -3.68
N ARG A 59 5.57 -1.92 -4.81
CA ARG A 59 4.85 -2.03 -6.08
C ARG A 59 3.70 -3.04 -6.02
N TRP A 60 3.90 -4.17 -5.34
CA TRP A 60 2.87 -5.17 -5.10
C TRP A 60 1.70 -4.54 -4.32
N PHE A 61 1.96 -3.86 -3.20
CA PHE A 61 0.92 -3.14 -2.44
C PHE A 61 0.16 -2.13 -3.31
N TYR A 62 0.87 -1.32 -4.10
CA TYR A 62 0.24 -0.38 -5.03
C TYR A 62 -0.73 -1.08 -5.98
N HIS A 63 -0.32 -2.20 -6.57
CA HIS A 63 -1.14 -2.94 -7.53
C HIS A 63 -2.50 -3.35 -6.95
N TYR A 64 -2.55 -3.81 -5.69
CA TYR A 64 -3.79 -4.24 -5.04
C TYR A 64 -4.58 -3.08 -4.41
N LEU A 65 -3.93 -1.99 -4.02
CA LEU A 65 -4.60 -0.85 -3.37
C LEU A 65 -5.20 0.15 -4.36
N LYS A 66 -4.58 0.34 -5.53
CA LYS A 66 -4.93 1.44 -6.46
C LYS A 66 -6.40 1.44 -6.87
N GLU A 67 -6.99 0.29 -7.20
CA GLU A 67 -8.39 0.22 -7.65
C GLU A 67 -9.37 0.46 -6.50
N SER A 68 -9.09 -0.08 -5.31
CA SER A 68 -9.91 0.16 -4.11
C SER A 68 -9.88 1.62 -3.71
N VAL A 69 -8.71 2.25 -3.74
CA VAL A 69 -8.53 3.66 -3.41
C VAL A 69 -9.18 4.55 -4.48
N HIS A 70 -9.04 4.21 -5.76
CA HIS A 70 -9.66 4.94 -6.86
C HIS A 70 -11.19 4.85 -6.86
N SER A 71 -11.75 3.66 -6.60
CA SER A 71 -13.21 3.46 -6.47
C SER A 71 -13.81 4.27 -5.32
N ALA A 72 -12.98 4.57 -4.32
CA ALA A 72 -13.29 5.40 -3.17
C ALA A 72 -12.96 6.90 -3.42
N GLY A 73 -12.76 7.32 -4.67
CA GLY A 73 -12.49 8.71 -5.04
C GLY A 73 -11.10 9.25 -4.63
N GLY A 74 -10.19 8.36 -4.21
CA GLY A 74 -8.81 8.69 -3.86
C GLY A 74 -7.79 8.33 -4.92
N ARG A 75 -6.51 8.60 -4.63
CA ARG A 75 -5.36 8.14 -5.43
C ARG A 75 -4.26 7.67 -4.48
N VAL A 76 -3.57 6.59 -4.84
CA VAL A 76 -2.34 6.19 -4.16
C VAL A 76 -1.18 6.97 -4.76
N ASP A 77 -0.66 7.94 -4.01
CA ASP A 77 0.45 8.79 -4.46
C ASP A 77 1.82 8.11 -4.28
N LYS A 78 1.98 7.36 -3.19
CA LYS A 78 3.24 6.70 -2.79
C LYS A 78 2.94 5.53 -1.86
N ILE A 79 3.70 4.45 -2.01
CA ILE A 79 3.77 3.37 -1.02
C ILE A 79 5.19 3.36 -0.46
N VAL A 80 5.32 3.37 0.87
CA VAL A 80 6.62 3.30 1.58
C VAL A 80 6.65 2.02 2.41
N ILE A 81 7.76 1.30 2.32
CA ILE A 81 8.05 0.09 3.09
C ILE A 81 9.25 0.39 3.99
N HIS A 82 9.10 0.20 5.30
CA HIS A 82 10.17 0.32 6.28
C HIS A 82 10.71 -1.07 6.64
N GLU A 83 12.00 -1.30 6.35
CA GLU A 83 12.74 -2.50 6.78
C GLU A 83 13.26 -2.35 8.22
N GLY A 84 13.47 -1.12 8.64
CA GLY A 84 13.83 -0.74 10.00
C GLY A 84 13.55 0.75 10.23
N PRO A 85 14.01 1.31 11.36
CA PRO A 85 13.75 2.71 11.71
C PRO A 85 14.28 3.71 10.66
N GLU A 86 15.48 3.45 10.14
CA GLU A 86 16.19 4.35 9.21
C GLU A 86 16.18 3.85 7.75
N ASN A 87 15.77 2.60 7.52
CA ASN A 87 15.83 1.97 6.21
C ASN A 87 14.43 1.84 5.61
N LEU A 88 14.23 2.48 4.47
CA LEU A 88 12.99 2.43 3.71
C LEU A 88 13.23 2.28 2.21
N ALA A 89 12.24 1.71 1.54
CA ALA A 89 12.11 1.77 0.09
C ALA A 89 10.69 2.21 -0.28
N PHE A 90 10.49 2.73 -1.49
CA PHE A 90 9.19 3.21 -1.90
C PHE A 90 8.88 2.93 -3.38
N PHE A 91 7.58 2.99 -3.69
CA PHE A 91 7.08 3.02 -5.05
C PHE A 91 6.20 4.26 -5.24
N GLU A 92 6.49 5.05 -6.27
CA GLU A 92 5.67 6.18 -6.72
C GLU A 92 5.22 5.90 -8.16
N PRO A 93 3.91 5.78 -8.43
CA PRO A 93 3.44 5.67 -9.80
C PRO A 93 3.74 6.98 -10.54
N THR A 94 4.42 6.88 -11.68
CA THR A 94 4.58 8.02 -12.58
C THR A 94 3.19 8.47 -13.00
N SER A 95 2.85 9.73 -12.70
CA SER A 95 1.61 10.31 -13.22
C SER A 95 1.79 10.39 -14.74
N VAL A 96 1.08 9.55 -15.49
CA VAL A 96 0.99 9.75 -16.93
C VAL A 96 0.29 11.10 -17.10
N PRO A 97 0.92 12.08 -17.77
CA PRO A 97 0.33 13.40 -17.98
C PRO A 97 -0.97 13.31 -18.79
#